data_AF-A0A8S3KN96-F1
#
_entry.id   AF-A0A8S3KN96-F1
#
_cell.length_a   1.000
_cell.length_b   1.000
_cell.length_c   1.000
_cell.angle_alpha   90.00
_cell.angle_beta   90.00
_cell.angle_gamma   90.00
#
_symmetry.space_group_name_H-M   'P 1'
#
loop_
_entity.id
_entity.type
_entity.pdbx_description
1 polymer ?
#
loop_
_entity_poly.entity_id
_entity_poly.type
_entity_poly.pdbx_seq_one_letter_code
_entity_poly.pdbx_strand_id
1 'polypeptide(L)'
;VASSLVDLSLSYSPTVTSQKTRHDLVRKIATDNYLNVANKQMKHYQASIISEAKKFNLNDCVDLQIHTVDRTNTDAKLLQCLIIEKLEKYGKITFKFACEYGKLEIPYSIEHVVDLKMVCPEALKHIVIDDLNGITF
;
A
#
# COMPACT_ATOMS: atom_id res chain seq x y z
N VAL A 1 -41.42 21.71 -58.69
CA VAL A 1 -40.90 20.63 -57.80
C VAL A 1 -40.24 21.32 -56.63
N ALA A 2 -40.81 21.12 -55.45
CA ALA A 2 -40.51 21.83 -54.21
C ALA A 2 -39.33 21.20 -53.46
N SER A 3 -38.60 22.03 -52.69
CA SER A 3 -37.98 21.74 -51.39
C SER A 3 -36.81 22.72 -51.16
N SER A 4 -36.53 23.24 -49.98
CA SER A 4 -37.26 23.41 -48.73
C SER A 4 -36.28 24.20 -47.86
N LEU A 5 -36.75 25.29 -47.22
CA LEU A 5 -36.00 26.03 -46.21
C LEU A 5 -35.65 25.08 -45.05
N VAL A 6 -34.38 25.03 -44.67
CA VAL A 6 -33.91 24.25 -43.52
C VAL A 6 -34.15 25.10 -42.26
N ASP A 7 -35.22 24.78 -41.55
CA ASP A 7 -35.51 25.31 -40.22
C ASP A 7 -34.49 24.76 -39.22
N LEU A 8 -33.63 25.62 -38.70
CA LEU A 8 -32.67 25.31 -37.64
C LEU A 8 -33.40 25.39 -36.29
N SER A 9 -34.19 24.37 -35.95
CA SER A 9 -34.76 24.25 -34.62
C SER A 9 -33.66 23.88 -33.62
N LEU A 10 -33.12 24.87 -32.89
CA LEU A 10 -32.37 24.62 -31.67
C LEU A 10 -33.28 23.86 -30.69
N SER A 11 -33.05 22.55 -30.54
CA SER A 11 -33.73 21.76 -29.51
C SER A 11 -33.21 22.22 -28.14
N TYR A 12 -33.98 23.08 -27.49
CA TYR A 12 -33.85 23.36 -26.07
C TYR A 12 -34.02 22.02 -25.34
N SER A 13 -32.91 21.40 -24.92
CA SER A 13 -32.96 20.30 -23.96
C SER A 13 -33.26 20.93 -22.61
N PRO A 14 -34.47 20.73 -22.03
CA PRO A 14 -34.67 21.19 -20.68
C PRO A 14 -33.66 20.45 -19.81
N THR A 15 -32.89 21.17 -19.00
CA THR A 15 -32.28 20.57 -17.82
C THR A 15 -33.42 20.04 -16.99
N VAL A 16 -33.79 18.77 -17.22
CA VAL A 16 -34.68 18.04 -16.33
C VAL A 16 -33.89 17.96 -15.03
N THR A 17 -34.21 18.85 -14.10
CA THR A 17 -33.85 18.72 -12.71
C THR A 17 -34.47 17.40 -12.29
N SER A 18 -33.71 16.32 -12.42
CA SER A 18 -34.13 14.97 -12.07
C SER A 18 -34.53 15.04 -10.60
N GLN A 19 -35.83 15.12 -10.34
CA GLN A 19 -36.34 14.99 -8.99
C GLN A 19 -35.77 13.68 -8.46
N LYS A 20 -34.93 13.77 -7.42
CA LYS A 20 -34.32 12.59 -6.81
C LYS A 20 -35.44 11.64 -6.48
N THR A 21 -35.50 10.53 -7.20
CA THR A 21 -36.52 9.53 -6.96
C THR A 21 -36.23 8.88 -5.62
N ARG A 22 -37.24 8.27 -5.01
CA ARG A 22 -37.04 7.46 -3.80
C ARG A 22 -35.93 6.41 -4.00
N HIS A 23 -35.79 5.88 -5.22
CA HIS A 23 -34.72 4.94 -5.59
C HIS A 23 -33.33 5.58 -5.59
N ASP A 24 -33.20 6.85 -5.99
CA ASP A 24 -31.91 7.56 -5.93
C ASP A 24 -31.47 7.83 -4.49
N LEU A 25 -32.42 8.12 -3.60
CA LEU A 25 -32.15 8.26 -2.17
C LEU A 25 -31.69 6.93 -1.56
N VAL A 26 -32.38 5.82 -1.88
CA VAL A 26 -31.99 4.48 -1.42
C VAL A 26 -30.61 4.09 -1.95
N ARG A 27 -30.33 4.35 -3.23
CA ARG A 27 -28.99 4.12 -3.81
C ARG A 27 -27.92 4.93 -3.09
N LYS A 28 -28.17 6.21 -2.81
CA LYS A 28 -27.21 7.05 -2.07
C LYS A 28 -26.94 6.49 -0.67
N ILE A 29 -27.99 6.14 0.09
CA ILE A 29 -27.85 5.57 1.44
C ILE A 29 -27.05 4.25 1.39
N ALA A 30 -27.32 3.39 0.41
CA ALA A 30 -26.58 2.15 0.22
C ALA A 30 -25.09 2.41 -0.08
N THR A 31 -24.79 3.34 -0.98
CA THR A 31 -23.41 3.73 -1.31
C THR A 31 -22.69 4.32 -0.12
N ASP A 32 -23.33 5.25 0.61
CA ASP A 32 -22.75 5.88 1.80
C ASP A 32 -22.46 4.83 2.88
N ASN A 33 -23.39 3.89 3.11
CA ASN A 33 -23.18 2.78 4.04
C ASN A 33 -22.03 1.87 3.60
N TYR A 34 -21.96 1.50 2.31
CA TYR A 34 -20.87 0.68 1.79
C TYR A 34 -19.50 1.36 1.99
N LEU A 35 -19.40 2.64 1.62
CA LEU A 35 -18.18 3.43 1.81
C LEU A 35 -17.79 3.55 3.28
N ASN A 36 -18.77 3.78 4.18
CA ASN A 36 -18.51 3.84 5.61
C ASN A 36 -18.00 2.52 6.18
N VAL A 37 -18.56 1.39 5.75
CA VAL A 37 -18.10 0.06 6.15
C VAL A 37 -16.68 -0.20 5.63
N ALA A 38 -16.41 0.09 4.36
CA ALA A 38 -15.08 -0.06 3.76
C ALA A 38 -14.04 0.80 4.49
N ASN A 39 -14.36 2.06 4.77
CA ASN A 39 -13.48 2.98 5.50
C ASN A 39 -13.21 2.50 6.93
N LYS A 40 -14.22 1.93 7.59
CA LYS A 40 -14.06 1.35 8.93
C LYS A 40 -13.10 0.15 8.89
N GLN A 41 -13.28 -0.76 7.93
CA GLN A 41 -12.39 -1.91 7.74
C GLN A 41 -10.95 -1.47 7.43
N MET A 42 -10.78 -0.48 6.55
CA MET A 42 -9.46 0.08 6.23
C MET A 42 -8.77 0.67 7.47
N LYS A 43 -9.50 1.39 8.33
CA LYS A 43 -8.95 1.93 9.58
C LYS A 43 -8.50 0.81 10.53
N HIS A 44 -9.29 -0.25 10.66
CA HIS A 44 -8.92 -1.40 11.50
C HIS A 44 -7.65 -2.09 10.97
N TYR A 45 -7.57 -2.28 9.66
CA TYR A 45 -6.39 -2.84 9.01
C TYR A 45 -5.14 -1.98 9.26
N GLN A 46 -5.23 -0.67 9.04
CA GLN A 46 -4.12 0.26 9.32
C GLN A 46 -3.70 0.25 10.79
N ALA A 47 -4.65 0.21 11.72
CA ALA A 47 -4.35 0.11 13.15
C ALA A 47 -3.62 -1.20 13.48
N SER A 48 -4.01 -2.32 12.86
CA SER A 48 -3.35 -3.62 13.01
C SER A 48 -1.89 -3.54 12.54
N ILE A 49 -1.65 -3.02 11.34
CA ILE A 49 -0.30 -2.81 10.78
C ILE A 49 0.57 -1.99 11.72
N ILE A 50 0.06 -0.86 12.21
CA ILE A 50 0.81 0.02 13.11
C ILE A 50 1.14 -0.72 14.42
N SER A 51 0.19 -1.49 14.96
CA SER A 51 0.42 -2.27 16.17
C SER A 51 1.49 -3.34 15.98
N GLU A 52 1.56 -3.94 14.80
CA GLU A 52 2.54 -4.96 14.43
C GLU A 52 3.92 -4.35 14.21
N ALA A 53 4.00 -3.24 13.46
CA ALA A 53 5.24 -2.49 13.25
C ALA A 53 5.84 -1.94 14.57
N LYS A 54 5.02 -1.74 15.62
CA LYS A 54 5.52 -1.36 16.95
C LYS A 54 6.25 -2.48 17.68
N LYS A 55 6.03 -3.75 17.33
CA LYS A 55 6.69 -4.90 17.96
C LYS A 55 8.16 -5.06 17.55
N PHE A 56 8.57 -4.41 16.47
CA PHE A 56 9.93 -4.47 15.94
C PHE A 56 10.82 -3.39 16.53
N ASN A 57 11.99 -3.82 16.99
CA ASN A 57 13.07 -3.01 17.53
C ASN A 57 14.20 -2.89 16.51
N LEU A 58 15.13 -1.96 16.77
CA LEU A 58 16.37 -1.88 16.02
C LEU A 58 17.19 -3.16 16.26
N ASN A 59 17.89 -3.62 15.22
CA ASN A 59 18.65 -4.86 15.18
C ASN A 59 17.83 -6.16 15.28
N ASP A 60 16.51 -6.09 15.15
CA ASP A 60 15.72 -7.31 14.94
C ASP A 60 16.01 -7.91 13.56
N CYS A 61 16.12 -9.23 13.51
CA CYS A 61 16.31 -9.99 12.28
C CYS A 61 14.96 -10.28 11.63
N VAL A 62 14.86 -10.01 10.34
CA VAL A 62 13.64 -10.17 9.56
C VAL A 62 13.95 -10.67 8.16
N ASP A 63 12.95 -11.26 7.52
CA ASP A 63 12.98 -11.55 6.09
C ASP A 63 12.19 -10.49 5.33
N LEU A 64 12.83 -9.83 4.38
CA LEU A 64 12.19 -8.92 3.45
C LEU A 64 11.69 -9.71 2.23
N GLN A 65 10.40 -9.67 1.98
CA GLN A 65 9.79 -10.29 0.82
C GLN A 65 10.05 -9.42 -0.42
N ILE A 66 10.95 -9.88 -1.29
CA ILE A 66 11.23 -9.22 -2.56
C ILE A 66 10.39 -9.88 -3.64
N HIS A 67 9.38 -9.16 -4.12
CA HIS A 67 8.63 -9.56 -5.30
C HIS A 67 9.42 -9.18 -6.55
N THR A 68 10.27 -10.07 -7.06
CA THR A 68 10.71 -9.97 -8.45
C THR A 68 9.50 -10.22 -9.34
N VAL A 69 9.04 -9.18 -10.03
CA VAL A 69 7.85 -9.18 -10.89
C VAL A 69 8.14 -9.93 -12.19
N ASP A 70 8.38 -11.24 -12.11
CA ASP A 70 8.34 -12.11 -13.28
C ASP A 70 7.06 -12.92 -13.24
N ARG A 71 6.25 -12.82 -14.31
CA ARG A 71 4.95 -13.52 -14.43
C ARG A 71 5.06 -15.04 -14.36
N THR A 72 6.28 -15.57 -14.40
CA THR A 72 6.63 -16.99 -14.35
C THR A 72 7.24 -17.42 -13.02
N ASN A 73 7.56 -16.48 -12.11
CA ASN A 73 8.25 -16.76 -10.87
C ASN A 73 7.30 -16.52 -9.69
N THR A 74 6.61 -17.59 -9.26
CA THR A 74 5.70 -17.57 -8.11
C THR A 74 6.42 -17.66 -6.77
N ASP A 75 7.72 -17.93 -6.77
CA ASP A 75 8.49 -18.09 -5.54
C ASP A 75 8.94 -16.72 -5.05
N ALA A 76 8.31 -16.26 -3.96
CA ALA A 76 8.73 -15.06 -3.28
C ALA A 76 10.15 -15.26 -2.72
N LYS A 77 11.11 -14.49 -3.23
CA LYS A 77 12.47 -14.50 -2.68
C LYS A 77 12.47 -13.71 -1.38
N LEU A 78 12.80 -14.40 -0.29
CA LEU A 78 13.02 -13.79 1.01
C LEU A 78 14.48 -13.35 1.11
N LEU A 79 14.69 -12.09 1.51
CA LEU A 79 16.00 -11.54 1.77
C LEU A 79 16.17 -11.31 3.26
N GLN A 80 17.12 -12.02 3.85
CA GLN A 80 17.45 -11.89 5.26
C GLN A 80 18.09 -10.53 5.55
N CYS A 81 17.51 -9.81 6.49
CA CYS A 81 17.80 -8.41 6.76
C CYS A 81 17.78 -8.11 8.28
N LEU A 82 18.54 -7.10 8.67
CA LEU A 82 18.52 -6.47 9.98
C LEU A 82 17.85 -5.09 9.90
N ILE A 83 17.01 -4.77 10.86
CA ILE A 83 16.43 -3.42 10.97
C ILE A 83 17.49 -2.45 11.48
N ILE A 84 17.88 -1.49 10.64
CA ILE A 84 18.89 -0.47 11.00
C ILE A 84 18.26 0.87 11.38
N GLU A 85 17.08 1.18 10.86
CA GLU A 85 16.40 2.44 11.13
C GLU A 85 14.89 2.25 11.12
N LYS A 86 14.20 2.97 12.01
CA LYS A 86 12.74 3.03 12.08
C LYS A 86 12.30 4.47 11.82
N LEU A 87 11.51 4.65 10.77
CA LEU A 87 11.03 5.94 10.30
C LEU A 87 9.51 6.00 10.49
N GLU A 88 9.03 6.99 11.24
CA GLU A 88 7.60 7.25 11.42
C GLU A 88 7.22 8.59 10.78
N LYS A 89 6.34 8.54 9.77
CA LYS A 89 5.85 9.75 9.07
C LYS A 89 4.35 9.64 8.81
N TYR A 90 3.59 10.66 9.23
CA TYR A 90 2.13 10.71 9.07
C TYR A 90 1.39 9.46 9.59
N GLY A 91 1.85 8.89 10.71
CA GLY A 91 1.26 7.67 11.30
C GLY A 91 1.56 6.39 10.53
N LYS A 92 2.47 6.42 9.55
CA LYS A 92 3.01 5.22 8.88
C LYS A 92 4.41 4.93 9.41
N ILE A 93 4.66 3.67 9.74
CA ILE A 93 5.96 3.18 10.17
C ILE A 93 6.60 2.45 8.98
N THR A 94 7.81 2.85 8.64
CA THR A 94 8.66 2.23 7.63
C THR A 94 10.03 1.96 8.21
N PHE A 95 10.77 1.05 7.61
CA PHE A 95 12.05 0.58 8.14
C PHE A 95 13.10 0.62 7.05
N LYS A 96 14.33 0.97 7.42
CA LYS A 96 15.50 0.67 6.59
C LYS A 96 16.15 -0.60 7.11
N PHE A 97 16.73 -1.32 6.16
CA PHE A 97 17.28 -2.63 6.39
C PHE A 97 18.74 -2.69 5.94
N ALA A 98 19.54 -3.52 6.62
CA ALA A 98 20.84 -3.96 6.13
C ALA A 98 20.83 -5.47 5.96
N CYS A 99 21.42 -5.92 4.88
CA CYS A 99 21.58 -7.32 4.53
C CYS A 99 23.06 -7.60 4.28
N GLU A 100 23.43 -8.87 4.12
CA GLU A 100 24.83 -9.27 3.83
C GLU A 100 25.44 -8.51 2.64
N TYR A 101 24.60 -8.11 1.68
CA TYR A 101 25.01 -7.41 0.47
C TYR A 101 25.16 -5.89 0.62
N GLY A 102 24.62 -5.27 1.69
CA GLY A 102 24.56 -3.81 1.80
C GLY A 102 23.36 -3.26 2.56
N LYS A 103 23.30 -1.93 2.65
CA LYS A 103 22.17 -1.18 3.21
C LYS A 103 21.14 -0.93 2.12
N LEU A 104 19.89 -1.33 2.37
CA LEU A 104 18.78 -0.97 1.51
C LEU A 104 18.49 0.53 1.66
N GLU A 105 18.67 1.29 0.57
CA GLU A 105 18.42 2.74 0.57
C GLU A 105 16.92 3.07 0.69
N ILE A 106 16.08 2.19 0.15
CA ILE A 106 14.63 2.34 0.12
C ILE A 106 14.04 1.83 1.44
N PRO A 107 13.20 2.62 2.13
CA PRO A 107 12.49 2.15 3.31
C PRO A 107 11.28 1.28 2.91
N TYR A 108 11.07 0.16 3.59
CA TYR A 108 9.93 -0.74 3.35
C TYR A 108 8.92 -0.68 4.50
N SER A 109 7.65 -0.95 4.18
CA SER A 109 6.58 -1.14 5.17
C SER A 109 6.66 -2.54 5.78
N ILE A 110 6.01 -2.71 6.93
CA ILE A 110 5.95 -4.02 7.61
C ILE A 110 5.21 -5.09 6.80
N GLU A 111 4.37 -4.69 5.84
CA GLU A 111 3.63 -5.62 4.98
C GLU A 111 4.56 -6.49 4.11
N HIS A 112 5.80 -6.04 3.89
CA HIS A 112 6.82 -6.77 3.16
C HIS A 112 7.77 -7.55 4.06
N VAL A 113 7.50 -7.60 5.37
CA VAL A 113 8.44 -8.11 6.36
C VAL A 113 7.86 -9.36 7.03
N VAL A 114 8.67 -10.41 7.08
CA VAL A 114 8.39 -11.64 7.82
C VAL A 114 9.27 -11.65 9.06
N ASP A 115 8.65 -11.89 10.22
CA ASP A 115 9.34 -11.91 11.51
C ASP A 115 10.26 -13.14 11.62
N LEU A 116 11.56 -12.90 11.82
CA LEU A 116 12.57 -13.94 12.07
C LEU A 116 13.21 -13.83 13.47
N LYS A 117 12.58 -13.16 14.45
CA LYS A 117 13.12 -13.01 15.82
C LYS A 117 13.59 -14.31 16.47
N MET A 118 12.99 -15.44 16.11
CA MET A 118 13.33 -16.76 16.67
C MET A 118 14.50 -17.47 15.97
N VAL A 119 14.83 -17.07 14.74
CA VAL A 119 15.83 -17.74 13.90
C VAL A 119 16.65 -16.66 13.19
N CYS A 120 17.45 -15.91 13.96
CA CYS A 120 18.35 -14.94 13.35
C CYS A 120 19.53 -15.67 12.65
N PRO A 121 19.68 -15.52 11.31
CA PRO A 121 20.79 -16.12 10.56
C PRO A 121 22.15 -15.64 11.07
N GLU A 122 23.14 -16.55 11.11
CA GLU A 122 24.50 -16.21 11.54
C GLU A 122 25.16 -15.16 10.63
N ALA A 123 24.82 -15.17 9.34
CA ALA A 123 25.30 -14.19 8.36
C ALA A 123 24.99 -12.74 8.78
N LEU A 124 23.87 -12.51 9.47
CA LEU A 124 23.48 -11.17 9.94
C LEU A 124 24.22 -10.76 11.23
N LYS A 125 24.64 -11.70 12.07
CA LYS A 125 25.25 -11.40 13.39
C LYS A 125 26.61 -10.71 13.30
N HIS A 126 27.30 -10.86 12.17
CA HIS A 126 28.64 -10.32 11.94
C HIS A 126 28.66 -9.06 11.08
N ILE A 127 27.49 -8.53 10.70
CA ILE A 127 27.42 -7.36 9.84
C ILE A 127 27.83 -6.11 10.63
N VAL A 128 28.94 -5.50 10.21
CA VAL A 128 29.34 -4.15 10.64
C VAL A 128 28.62 -3.15 9.74
N ILE A 129 27.62 -2.48 10.29
CA ILE A 129 26.73 -1.59 9.54
C ILE A 129 27.53 -0.40 8.95
N ASP A 130 28.57 0.08 9.59
CA ASP A 130 29.26 1.31 9.18
C ASP A 130 30.01 1.19 7.84
N ASP A 131 30.40 -0.02 7.43
CA ASP A 131 31.19 -0.26 6.21
C ASP A 131 30.34 -0.67 4.99
N LEU A 132 29.01 -0.79 5.13
CA LEU A 132 28.14 -1.26 4.05
C LEU A 132 27.73 -0.14 3.08
N ASN A 133 27.90 -0.43 1.78
CA ASN A 133 27.41 0.41 0.68
C ASN A 133 25.87 0.35 0.55
N GLY A 134 25.30 1.43 0.03
CA GLY A 134 23.88 1.49 -0.34
C GLY A 134 23.58 0.60 -1.55
N ILE A 135 22.51 -0.18 -1.46
CA ILE A 135 21.99 -1.03 -2.53
C ILE A 135 20.52 -0.69 -2.79
N THR A 136 20.13 -0.75 -4.07
CA THR A 136 18.78 -0.51 -4.57
C THR A 136 18.32 -1.74 -5.36
N PHE A 137 17.05 -2.11 -5.20
CA PHE A 137 16.40 -3.24 -5.90
C PHE A 137 15.15 -2.74 -6.61
#